data_AF-A8DW74-F1
#
_entry.id   AF-A8DW74-F1
#
_cell.length_a   1.000
_cell.length_b   1.000
_cell.length_c   1.000
_cell.angle_alpha   90.00
_cell.angle_beta   90.00
_cell.angle_gamma   90.00
#
_symmetry.space_group_name_H-M   'P 1'
#
loop_
_entity.id
_entity.type
_entity.pdbx_description
1 polymer ?
#
loop_
_entity_poly.entity_id
_entity_poly.type
_entity_poly.pdbx_seq_one_letter_code
_entity_poly.pdbx_strand_id
1 'polypeptide(L)' 'GATPHLNSDLFWTGRYCYKLKLCLALNGDGIATNEFILVYIFISKGKFDALLR' A
#
# COMPACT_ATOMS: atom_id res chain seq x y z
N GLY A 1 -7.40 -16.62 11.72
CA GLY A 1 -7.04 -15.30 12.24
C GLY A 1 -6.48 -14.49 11.10
N ALA A 2 -6.78 -13.20 11.00
CA ALA A 2 -6.23 -12.37 9.93
C ALA A 2 -4.69 -12.33 10.05
N THR A 3 -3.99 -12.53 8.94
CA THR A 3 -2.53 -12.45 8.89
C THR A 3 -2.11 -11.02 9.24
N PRO A 4 -1.16 -10.80 10.16
CA PRO A 4 -0.78 -9.45 10.56
C PRO A 4 -0.09 -8.73 9.40
N HIS A 5 -0.59 -7.54 9.07
CA HIS A 5 -0.04 -6.68 8.03
C HIS A 5 0.67 -5.46 8.63
N LEU A 6 1.88 -5.17 8.17
CA LEU A 6 2.58 -3.92 8.48
C LEU A 6 2.17 -2.84 7.50
N ASN A 7 1.97 -1.63 8.01
CA ASN A 7 1.48 -0.51 7.22
C ASN A 7 2.49 0.64 7.30
N SER A 8 2.84 1.23 6.17
CA SER A 8 3.59 2.50 6.16
C SER A 8 2.68 3.65 6.55
N ASP A 9 3.29 4.78 6.92
CA ASP A 9 2.60 6.06 6.84
C ASP A 9 2.23 6.40 5.39
N LEU A 10 1.29 7.31 5.23
CA LEU A 10 0.94 7.86 3.91
C LEU A 10 2.12 8.70 3.40
N PHE A 11 2.47 8.51 2.14
CA PHE A 11 3.52 9.28 1.47
C PHE A 11 3.05 9.78 0.12
N TRP A 12 3.70 10.82 -0.36
CA TRP A 12 3.39 11.44 -1.64
C TRP A 12 4.49 11.09 -2.64
N THR A 13 4.11 10.77 -3.87
CA THR A 13 5.09 10.56 -4.95
C THR A 13 5.75 11.87 -5.40
N GLY A 14 5.13 13.00 -5.07
CA GLY A 14 5.62 14.36 -5.33
C GLY A 14 4.69 15.38 -4.68
N ARG A 15 5.12 16.65 -4.62
CA ARG A 15 4.41 17.72 -3.88
C ARG A 15 2.93 17.88 -4.27
N TYR A 16 2.58 17.62 -5.52
CA TYR A 16 1.22 17.75 -6.07
C TYR A 16 0.73 16.47 -6.77
N CYS A 17 1.23 15.31 -6.34
CA CYS A 17 1.01 14.03 -7.03
C CYS A 17 0.14 13.06 -6.20
N TYR A 18 0.16 11.77 -6.56
CA TYR A 18 -0.59 10.72 -5.87
C TYR A 18 -0.17 10.58 -4.42
N LYS A 19 -1.16 10.26 -3.58
CA LYS A 19 -0.98 9.87 -2.18
C LYS A 19 -1.03 8.35 -2.09
N LEU A 20 0.03 7.74 -1.61
CA LEU A 20 0.18 6.28 -1.54
C LEU A 20 0.34 5.79 -0.11
N LYS A 21 0.09 4.50 0.09
CA LYS A 21 0.40 3.74 1.30
C LYS A 21 0.93 2.37 0.91
N LEU A 22 1.95 1.88 1.62
CA LEU A 22 2.41 0.51 1.50
C LEU A 22 1.83 -0.36 2.60
N CYS A 23 1.52 -1.60 2.25
CA CYS A 23 1.14 -2.65 3.18
C CYS A 23 1.96 -3.90 2.88
N LEU A 24 2.45 -4.53 3.94
CA LEU A 24 3.37 -5.65 3.85
C LEU A 24 2.79 -6.84 4.61
N ALA A 25 2.57 -7.95 3.91
CA ALA A 25 2.22 -9.22 4.51
C ALA A 25 3.51 -10.06 4.61
N LEU A 26 4.15 -10.02 5.79
CA LEU A 26 5.44 -10.66 6.02
C LEU A 26 5.41 -12.19 5.87
N ASN A 27 4.24 -12.80 6.08
CA ASN A 27 4.05 -14.23 5.94
C ASN A 27 3.15 -14.58 4.75
N GLY A 28 3.07 -13.67 3.78
CA GLY A 28 2.17 -13.79 2.64
C GLY A 28 0.71 -13.60 3.04
N ASP A 29 -0.16 -13.68 2.03
CA ASP A 29 -1.60 -13.59 2.19
C ASP A 29 -2.27 -14.47 1.11
N GLY A 30 -3.46 -14.98 1.41
CA GLY A 30 -4.19 -15.90 0.54
C GLY A 30 -3.35 -17.12 0.14
N ILE A 31 -3.23 -17.35 -1.18
CA ILE A 31 -2.51 -18.50 -1.74
C ILE A 31 -1.00 -18.47 -1.51
N ALA A 32 -0.44 -17.32 -1.14
CA ALA A 32 1.00 -17.13 -0.95
C ALA A 32 1.44 -17.24 0.53
N THR A 33 0.52 -17.64 1.42
CA THR A 33 0.78 -17.72 2.86
C THR A 33 1.89 -18.72 3.17
N ASN A 34 2.86 -18.34 3.99
CA ASN A 34 4.08 -19.08 4.35
C ASN A 34 5.11 -19.28 3.21
N GLU A 35 4.88 -18.72 2.02
CA GLU A 35 5.78 -18.90 0.88
C GLU A 35 6.47 -17.61 0.45
N PHE A 36 5.76 -16.49 0.51
CA PHE A 36 6.25 -15.20 0.01
C PHE A 36 5.97 -14.06 0.98
N ILE A 37 6.82 -13.03 0.92
CA ILE A 37 6.46 -11.71 1.44
C ILE A 37 5.69 -11.00 0.33
N LEU A 38 4.50 -10.49 0.65
CA LEU A 38 3.71 -9.69 -0.29
C LEU A 38 3.77 -8.21 0.07
N VAL A 39 3.89 -7.38 -0.96
CA VAL A 39 3.84 -5.92 -0.85
C VAL A 39 2.67 -5.42 -1.69
N TYR A 40 1.77 -4.69 -1.03
CA TYR A 40 0.64 -4.03 -1.64
C TYR A 40 0.89 -2.52 -1.68
N ILE A 41 0.54 -1.91 -2.80
CA ILE A 41 0.51 -0.45 -2.95
C ILE A 41 -0.96 -0.03 -2.99
N PHE A 42 -1.35 0.80 -2.03
CA PHE A 42 -2.68 1.42 -2.02
C PHE A 42 -2.58 2.85 -2.53
N ILE A 43 -3.40 3.18 -3.52
CA ILE A 43 -3.64 4.56 -3.94
C ILE A 43 -4.73 5.14 -3.04
N SER A 44 -4.39 6.20 -2.32
CA SER A 44 -5.31 6.90 -1.41
C SER A 44 -5.79 8.19 -2.07
N LYS A 45 -6.96 8.68 -1.64
CA LYS A 45 -7.49 9.96 -2.10
C LYS A 45 -6.50 11.10 -1.77
N GLY A 46 -5.93 11.68 -2.80
CA GLY A 46 -5.03 12.82 -2.75
C GLY A 46 -5.77 14.15 -2.89
N LYS A 47 -5.10 15.24 -2.52
CA LYS A 47 -5.63 16.60 -2.65
C LYS A 47 -5.70 17.06 -4.11
N PHE A 48 -4.87 16.46 -4.96
CA PHE A 48 -4.65 16.88 -6.34
C PHE A 48 -5.18 15.86 -7.35
N ASP A 49 -5.95 14.86 -6.91
CA ASP A 49 -6.44 13.78 -7.78
C ASP A 49 -7.23 14.29 -8.99
N ALA A 50 -7.96 15.41 -8.84
CA ALA A 50 -8.69 16.03 -9.94
C ALA A 50 -7.79 16.58 -11.06
N LEU A 51 -6.49 16.77 -10.78
CA LEU A 51 -5.48 17.27 -11.71
C LEU A 51 -4.59 16.15 -12.26
N LEU A 52 -4.62 14.97 -11.64
CA LEU A 52 -3.84 13.81 -12.04
C LEU A 52 -4.63 13.05 -13.12
N ARG A 53 -3.96 12.71 -14.23
CA ARG A 53 -4.55 12.00 -15.36
C ARG A 53 -4.40 10.50 -15.22
#